data_AF-A0A970IGF5-F1
#
_entry.id   AF-A0A970IGF5-F1
#
_cell.length_a   1.000
_cell.length_b   1.000
_cell.length_c   1.000
_cell.angle_alpha   90.00
_cell.angle_beta   90.00
_cell.angle_gamma   90.00
#
_symmetry.space_group_name_H-M   'P 1'
#
loop_
_entity.id
_entity.type
_entity.pdbx_description
1 polymer ?
#
loop_
_entity_poly.entity_id
_entity_poly.type
_entity_poly.pdbx_seq_one_letter_code
_entity_poly.pdbx_strand_id
1 'polypeptide(L)'
;MYLLKNVRSSNDKTAAVLAWMYDQDTYLAVISEYEIKNVKYMDREVDYTTDRAKDNNCKLIVGSNNYGTVAHFNEKYEAGVKIDEEKSLWSIIIIKGQTLTSPFKLTIKVKDGDGHGYNIDEEPFHINKFLQVYHKYGDESPILDKDQSTKLDEDNCYRVSPKYENNRTTYKLVDIQVIHNGESIGEGVLNEEGFLVGEVTPITVVGKGNKEYDSASAIITFIYENPDSGDNGSLTIKNVLKNPKPGDKSKKFDIFIDGPNEKVYTVSLSHREAETLTGLQYGTYIIKEIVPMNFENLSGSEITVVIDEDNPNGKVEIKNQRSNSGWFYDEDSKIFKVGS
;
A
#
# COMPACT_ATOMS: atom_id res chain seq x y z
N MET A 1 -14.29 -12.23 0.49
CA MET A 1 -14.74 -13.20 1.53
C MET A 1 -14.97 -14.54 0.87
N TYR A 2 -14.43 -15.60 1.46
CA TYR A 2 -14.26 -16.91 0.83
C TYR A 2 -14.87 -18.00 1.70
N LEU A 3 -15.58 -18.94 1.07
CA LEU A 3 -16.11 -20.12 1.73
C LEU A 3 -14.99 -21.16 1.79
N LEU A 4 -14.67 -21.62 3.00
CA LEU A 4 -13.70 -22.68 3.21
C LEU A 4 -14.43 -24.02 3.24
N LYS A 5 -14.14 -24.89 2.27
CA LYS A 5 -14.70 -26.24 2.23
C LYS A 5 -13.71 -27.22 2.85
N ASN A 6 -14.21 -28.12 3.70
CA ASN A 6 -13.45 -29.22 4.30
C ASN A 6 -12.29 -28.84 5.26
N VAL A 7 -12.21 -27.61 5.77
CA VAL A 7 -11.20 -27.19 6.76
C VAL A 7 -11.74 -27.45 8.17
N ARG A 8 -11.49 -28.64 8.73
CA ARG A 8 -12.18 -29.10 9.94
C ARG A 8 -11.44 -30.17 10.73
N SER A 9 -11.76 -30.29 12.00
CA SER A 9 -11.21 -31.31 12.88
C SER A 9 -11.66 -32.72 12.44
N SER A 10 -10.89 -33.76 12.79
CA SER A 10 -11.20 -35.12 12.34
C SER A 10 -12.49 -35.70 12.91
N ASN A 11 -12.97 -35.15 14.03
CA ASN A 11 -14.24 -35.52 14.66
C ASN A 11 -15.42 -34.59 14.29
N ASP A 12 -15.22 -33.67 13.33
CA ASP A 12 -16.23 -32.69 12.89
C ASP A 12 -16.78 -31.79 14.02
N LYS A 13 -15.96 -31.47 15.04
CA LYS A 13 -16.36 -30.59 16.16
C LYS A 13 -15.80 -29.16 16.10
N THR A 14 -14.83 -28.94 15.21
CA THR A 14 -14.27 -27.61 14.93
C THR A 14 -14.14 -27.45 13.42
N ALA A 15 -14.64 -26.37 12.84
CA ALA A 15 -14.48 -26.07 11.42
C ALA A 15 -14.22 -24.59 11.19
N ALA A 16 -13.22 -24.27 10.36
CA ALA A 16 -13.07 -22.94 9.80
C ALA A 16 -13.86 -22.90 8.48
N VAL A 17 -14.86 -22.02 8.40
CA VAL A 17 -15.85 -22.07 7.32
C VAL A 17 -15.84 -20.82 6.43
N LEU A 18 -15.32 -19.70 6.92
CA LEU A 18 -15.13 -18.50 6.12
C LEU A 18 -13.75 -17.91 6.38
N ALA A 19 -13.15 -17.34 5.35
CA ALA A 19 -11.98 -16.49 5.44
C ALA A 19 -12.20 -15.19 4.68
N TRP A 20 -11.71 -14.08 5.19
CA TRP A 20 -11.64 -12.83 4.45
C TRP A 20 -10.49 -11.99 4.96
N MET A 21 -10.16 -10.95 4.20
CA MET A 21 -9.26 -9.91 4.67
C MET A 21 -10.04 -8.65 4.95
N TYR A 22 -9.64 -7.96 5.99
CA TYR A 22 -10.04 -6.59 6.24
C TYR A 22 -8.81 -5.85 6.73
N ASP A 23 -8.45 -4.79 6.01
CA ASP A 23 -7.15 -4.14 6.17
C ASP A 23 -5.96 -5.05 5.86
N GLN A 24 -4.97 -5.14 6.74
CA GLN A 24 -3.81 -6.04 6.61
C GLN A 24 -3.99 -7.34 7.41
N ASP A 25 -5.19 -7.57 7.94
CA ASP A 25 -5.48 -8.68 8.84
C ASP A 25 -6.30 -9.77 8.12
N THR A 26 -6.01 -11.03 8.48
CA THR A 26 -6.81 -12.18 8.05
C THR A 26 -7.85 -12.50 9.11
N TYR A 27 -9.10 -12.58 8.69
CA TYR A 27 -10.22 -12.97 9.52
C TYR A 27 -10.69 -14.36 9.15
N LEU A 28 -11.00 -15.17 10.18
CA LEU A 28 -11.58 -16.50 10.03
C LEU A 28 -12.85 -16.58 10.85
N ALA A 29 -13.93 -17.10 10.25
CA ALA A 29 -15.09 -17.54 11.01
C ALA A 29 -14.96 -19.04 11.28
N VAL A 30 -14.92 -19.38 12.56
CA VAL A 30 -14.74 -20.74 13.05
C VAL A 30 -15.97 -21.15 13.85
N ILE A 31 -16.48 -22.34 13.58
CA ILE A 31 -17.52 -22.98 14.37
C ILE A 31 -16.84 -24.00 15.27
N SER A 32 -17.07 -23.94 16.57
CA SER A 32 -16.41 -24.84 17.53
C SER A 32 -17.20 -25.03 18.81
N GLU A 33 -17.15 -26.24 19.39
CA GLU A 33 -17.73 -26.50 20.72
C GLU A 33 -16.96 -25.79 21.85
N TYR A 34 -15.64 -25.65 21.71
CA TYR A 34 -14.76 -25.08 22.73
C TYR A 34 -14.05 -23.81 22.26
N GLU A 35 -13.61 -22.99 23.22
CA GLU A 35 -12.87 -21.76 22.96
C GLU A 35 -11.54 -22.03 22.25
N ILE A 36 -11.15 -21.09 21.38
CA ILE A 36 -9.86 -21.13 20.69
C ILE A 36 -8.73 -20.90 21.69
N LYS A 37 -7.75 -21.80 21.68
CA LYS A 37 -6.56 -21.80 22.54
C LYS A 37 -5.31 -21.37 21.78
N ASN A 38 -5.17 -21.80 20.53
CA ASN A 38 -4.00 -21.53 19.72
C ASN A 38 -4.33 -21.53 18.23
N VAL A 39 -3.63 -20.67 17.48
CA VAL A 39 -3.76 -20.56 16.03
C VAL A 39 -2.36 -20.57 15.43
N LYS A 40 -2.18 -21.40 14.40
CA LYS A 40 -1.03 -21.30 13.50
C LYS A 40 -1.49 -21.05 12.09
N TYR A 41 -0.83 -20.10 11.45
CA TYR A 41 -0.97 -19.84 10.02
C TYR A 41 0.31 -20.32 9.35
N MET A 42 0.16 -21.15 8.33
CA MET A 42 1.25 -21.99 7.82
C MET A 42 1.84 -22.83 8.96
N ASP A 43 3.16 -22.80 9.14
CA ASP A 43 3.84 -23.52 10.22
C ASP A 43 4.23 -22.61 11.40
N ARG A 44 3.69 -21.38 11.45
CA ARG A 44 4.04 -20.38 12.47
C ARG A 44 2.86 -20.08 13.38
N GLU A 45 3.16 -19.96 14.67
CA GLU A 45 2.23 -19.39 15.63
C GLU A 45 2.09 -17.90 15.38
N VAL A 46 0.85 -17.40 15.40
CA VAL A 46 0.51 -16.04 15.01
C VAL A 46 -0.08 -15.25 16.18
N ASP A 47 0.12 -13.92 16.17
CA ASP A 47 -0.64 -13.04 17.06
C ASP A 47 -2.09 -12.96 16.58
N TYR A 48 -3.01 -13.34 17.46
CA TYR A 48 -4.43 -13.38 17.13
C TYR A 48 -5.30 -12.87 18.26
N THR A 49 -6.42 -12.26 17.91
CA THR A 49 -7.52 -12.00 18.83
C THR A 49 -8.71 -12.87 18.47
N THR A 50 -9.58 -13.11 19.46
CA THR A 50 -10.82 -13.85 19.21
C THR A 50 -12.01 -13.16 19.82
N ASP A 51 -13.13 -13.25 19.12
CA ASP A 51 -14.45 -12.90 19.63
C ASP A 51 -15.37 -14.11 19.47
N ARG A 52 -15.94 -14.57 20.58
CA ARG A 52 -16.76 -15.79 20.62
C ARG A 52 -18.21 -15.42 20.91
N ALA A 53 -19.13 -16.04 20.17
CA ALA A 53 -20.55 -15.90 20.40
C ALA A 53 -20.93 -16.36 21.82
N LYS A 54 -21.92 -15.69 22.40
CA LYS A 54 -22.42 -16.01 23.75
C LYS A 54 -23.26 -17.30 23.78
N ASP A 55 -23.96 -17.57 22.68
CA ASP A 55 -24.83 -18.72 22.51
C ASP A 55 -25.01 -19.04 21.01
N ASN A 56 -25.68 -20.15 20.72
CA ASN A 56 -25.87 -20.67 19.36
C ASN A 56 -26.95 -19.91 18.54
N ASN A 57 -27.66 -18.95 19.15
CA ASN A 57 -28.62 -18.08 18.47
C ASN A 57 -27.95 -16.82 17.91
N CYS A 58 -26.70 -16.57 18.26
CA CYS A 58 -25.91 -15.49 17.71
C CYS A 58 -25.72 -15.68 16.20
N LYS A 59 -25.99 -14.63 15.44
CA LYS A 59 -25.87 -14.63 13.98
C LYS A 59 -24.51 -14.07 13.56
N LEU A 60 -23.89 -14.69 12.58
CA LEU A 60 -22.72 -14.14 11.92
C LEU A 60 -23.13 -13.13 10.85
N ILE A 61 -22.67 -11.90 10.99
CA ILE A 61 -22.87 -10.82 10.02
C ILE A 61 -21.50 -10.26 9.64
N VAL A 62 -21.19 -10.25 8.35
CA VAL A 62 -19.92 -9.72 7.82
C VAL A 62 -20.24 -8.70 6.73
N GLY A 63 -20.01 -7.42 7.03
CA GLY A 63 -20.46 -6.32 6.17
C GLY A 63 -21.98 -6.34 6.00
N SER A 64 -22.45 -6.35 4.75
CA SER A 64 -23.87 -6.47 4.40
C SER A 64 -24.39 -7.92 4.35
N ASN A 65 -23.52 -8.92 4.50
CA ASN A 65 -23.88 -10.33 4.38
C ASN A 65 -24.28 -10.92 5.73
N ASN A 66 -25.42 -11.62 5.76
CA ASN A 66 -25.92 -12.34 6.93
C ASN A 66 -25.78 -13.85 6.69
N TYR A 67 -24.90 -14.49 7.47
CA TYR A 67 -24.64 -15.92 7.42
C TYR A 67 -25.47 -16.72 8.43
N GLY A 68 -26.26 -16.02 9.26
CA GLY A 68 -27.17 -16.64 10.21
C GLY A 68 -26.48 -17.31 11.39
N THR A 69 -27.24 -18.14 12.09
CA THR A 69 -26.74 -18.98 13.20
C THR A 69 -25.92 -20.15 12.66
N VAL A 70 -25.29 -20.91 13.55
CA VAL A 70 -24.57 -22.15 13.18
C VAL A 70 -25.51 -23.12 12.46
N ALA A 71 -26.73 -23.31 12.97
CA ALA A 71 -27.75 -24.15 12.35
C ALA A 71 -28.09 -23.69 10.92
N HIS A 72 -28.39 -22.39 10.74
CA HIS A 72 -28.70 -21.83 9.42
C HIS A 72 -27.54 -22.02 8.43
N PHE A 73 -26.31 -21.84 8.89
CA PHE A 73 -25.13 -22.01 8.04
C PHE A 73 -24.99 -23.45 7.56
N ASN A 74 -25.17 -24.43 8.46
CA ASN A 74 -25.08 -25.85 8.16
C ASN A 74 -26.12 -26.29 7.12
N GLU A 75 -27.38 -25.84 7.26
CA GLU A 75 -28.46 -26.16 6.31
C GLU A 75 -28.19 -25.59 4.91
N LYS A 76 -27.64 -24.37 4.84
CA LYS A 76 -27.62 -23.60 3.59
C LYS A 76 -26.34 -23.77 2.77
N TYR A 77 -25.20 -23.92 3.42
CA TYR A 77 -23.90 -23.81 2.75
C TYR A 77 -23.17 -25.14 2.57
N GLU A 78 -23.78 -26.25 3.00
CA GLU A 78 -23.29 -27.63 2.83
C GLU A 78 -21.76 -27.74 2.89
N ALA A 79 -21.13 -27.15 3.91
CA ALA A 79 -19.66 -27.14 4.05
C ALA A 79 -19.07 -28.56 4.23
N GLY A 80 -19.90 -29.61 4.16
CA GLY A 80 -19.58 -31.00 4.39
C GLY A 80 -19.55 -31.36 5.88
N VAL A 81 -19.90 -30.42 6.76
CA VAL A 81 -19.61 -30.46 8.19
C VAL A 81 -20.84 -30.92 8.99
N LYS A 82 -20.75 -32.08 9.67
CA LYS A 82 -21.77 -32.56 10.62
C LYS A 82 -21.46 -32.04 12.03
N ILE A 83 -21.51 -30.72 12.20
CA ILE A 83 -21.30 -30.11 13.51
C ILE A 83 -22.57 -30.20 14.37
N ASP A 84 -22.39 -30.42 15.66
CA ASP A 84 -23.46 -30.35 16.68
C ASP A 84 -23.83 -28.87 16.93
N GLU A 85 -24.93 -28.43 16.32
CA GLU A 85 -25.42 -27.05 16.34
C GLU A 85 -25.95 -26.59 17.71
N GLU A 86 -26.25 -27.52 18.61
CA GLU A 86 -26.67 -27.19 19.98
C GLU A 86 -25.49 -26.82 20.87
N LYS A 87 -24.29 -27.33 20.54
CA LYS A 87 -23.06 -27.12 21.35
C LYS A 87 -22.07 -26.18 20.71
N SER A 88 -22.16 -25.96 19.41
CA SER A 88 -21.14 -25.23 18.68
C SER A 88 -21.48 -23.77 18.52
N LEU A 89 -20.47 -22.93 18.68
CA LEU A 89 -20.59 -21.48 18.67
C LEU A 89 -19.69 -20.88 17.59
N TRP A 90 -20.10 -19.71 17.08
CA TRP A 90 -19.23 -18.87 16.26
C TRP A 90 -18.05 -18.35 17.08
N SER A 91 -16.88 -18.37 16.48
CA SER A 91 -15.68 -17.67 16.94
C SER A 91 -15.05 -16.96 15.75
N ILE A 92 -14.84 -15.65 15.88
CA ILE A 92 -14.09 -14.85 14.92
C ILE A 92 -12.66 -14.81 15.38
N ILE A 93 -11.74 -15.27 14.53
CA ILE A 93 -10.30 -15.17 14.76
C ILE A 93 -9.79 -14.04 13.86
N ILE A 94 -9.03 -13.11 14.44
CA ILE A 94 -8.36 -12.04 13.71
C ILE A 94 -6.86 -12.29 13.83
N ILE A 95 -6.21 -12.61 12.73
CA ILE A 95 -4.76 -12.80 12.64
C ILE A 95 -4.14 -11.49 12.15
N LYS A 96 -3.45 -10.79 13.04
CA LYS A 96 -2.97 -9.43 12.77
C LYS A 96 -1.79 -9.41 11.81
N GLY A 97 -1.81 -8.49 10.85
CA GLY A 97 -0.76 -8.33 9.84
C GLY A 97 -0.56 -9.54 8.93
N GLN A 98 -1.46 -10.52 8.97
CA GLN A 98 -1.37 -11.70 8.13
C GLN A 98 -2.21 -11.49 6.88
N THR A 99 -1.55 -11.52 5.73
CA THR A 99 -2.21 -11.58 4.44
C THR A 99 -2.70 -13.01 4.18
N LEU A 100 -3.96 -13.16 3.78
CA LEU A 100 -4.53 -14.45 3.40
C LEU A 100 -3.89 -14.89 2.08
N THR A 101 -3.37 -16.11 2.00
CA THR A 101 -2.83 -16.68 0.76
C THR A 101 -3.61 -17.92 0.34
N SER A 102 -3.44 -18.36 -0.90
CA SER A 102 -3.93 -19.65 -1.38
C SER A 102 -2.84 -20.29 -2.26
N PRO A 103 -2.41 -21.54 -1.97
CA PRO A 103 -2.81 -22.34 -0.81
C PRO A 103 -2.33 -21.76 0.53
N PHE A 104 -2.95 -22.20 1.62
CA PHE A 104 -2.40 -21.98 2.96
C PHE A 104 -2.72 -23.14 3.90
N LYS A 105 -1.94 -23.25 4.97
CA LYS A 105 -2.14 -24.22 6.04
C LYS A 105 -2.65 -23.53 7.29
N LEU A 106 -3.56 -24.18 8.01
CA LEU A 106 -4.18 -23.65 9.22
C LEU A 106 -4.21 -24.73 10.30
N THR A 107 -3.70 -24.39 11.48
CA THR A 107 -3.88 -25.20 12.68
C THR A 107 -4.66 -24.38 13.70
N ILE A 108 -5.77 -24.93 14.22
CA ILE A 108 -6.55 -24.33 15.30
C ILE A 108 -6.67 -25.35 16.43
N LYS A 109 -6.20 -24.98 17.62
CA LYS A 109 -6.37 -25.76 18.85
C LYS A 109 -7.41 -25.12 19.76
N VAL A 110 -8.20 -25.93 20.46
CA VAL A 110 -9.23 -25.47 21.40
C VAL A 110 -8.91 -25.83 22.85
N LYS A 111 -9.49 -25.10 23.83
CA LYS A 111 -9.08 -25.14 25.26
C LYS A 111 -9.12 -26.54 25.89
N ASP A 112 -10.20 -27.27 25.70
CA ASP A 112 -10.38 -28.62 26.24
C ASP A 112 -10.11 -29.72 25.20
N GLY A 113 -9.46 -29.35 24.08
CA GLY A 113 -9.15 -30.21 22.94
C GLY A 113 -7.84 -30.99 23.05
N ASP A 114 -7.36 -31.27 24.25
CA ASP A 114 -6.16 -32.11 24.45
C ASP A 114 -6.45 -33.61 24.16
N GLY A 115 -7.70 -33.97 23.83
CA GLY A 115 -8.13 -35.29 23.33
C GLY A 115 -8.15 -35.40 21.80
N HIS A 116 -7.94 -36.62 21.28
CA HIS A 116 -7.85 -36.93 19.84
C HIS A 116 -9.04 -36.36 19.03
N GLY A 117 -8.76 -35.40 18.16
CA GLY A 117 -9.59 -35.10 16.99
C GLY A 117 -10.40 -33.79 16.97
N TYR A 118 -10.37 -32.96 18.03
CA TYR A 118 -11.06 -31.65 18.08
C TYR A 118 -10.32 -30.51 17.39
N ASN A 119 -9.01 -30.67 17.20
CA ASN A 119 -8.17 -29.63 16.62
C ASN A 119 -8.26 -29.68 15.09
N ILE A 120 -8.23 -28.51 14.47
CA ILE A 120 -7.94 -28.40 13.03
C ILE A 120 -6.43 -28.52 12.93
N ASP A 121 -5.96 -29.52 12.20
CA ASP A 121 -4.58 -29.67 11.78
C ASP A 121 -4.64 -30.09 10.33
N GLU A 122 -4.69 -29.09 9.45
CA GLU A 122 -4.91 -29.31 8.03
C GLU A 122 -3.58 -29.36 7.28
N GLU A 123 -3.59 -30.14 6.21
CA GLU A 123 -2.63 -29.98 5.12
C GLU A 123 -2.91 -28.66 4.37
N PRO A 124 -1.98 -28.15 3.56
CA PRO A 124 -2.25 -26.97 2.74
C PRO A 124 -3.54 -27.14 1.93
N PHE A 125 -4.47 -26.19 2.06
CA PHE A 125 -5.72 -26.19 1.32
C PHE A 125 -5.82 -24.96 0.44
N HIS A 126 -6.57 -25.11 -0.65
CA HIS A 126 -6.75 -24.05 -1.62
C HIS A 126 -8.11 -23.40 -1.46
N ILE A 127 -8.12 -22.07 -1.54
CA ILE A 127 -9.35 -21.30 -1.57
C ILE A 127 -9.84 -21.25 -3.01
N ASN A 128 -11.05 -21.76 -3.28
CA ASN A 128 -11.62 -21.66 -4.61
C ASN A 128 -12.10 -20.24 -4.94
N LYS A 129 -11.99 -19.85 -6.22
CA LYS A 129 -12.31 -18.54 -6.76
C LYS A 129 -11.63 -17.40 -6.03
N PHE A 130 -10.37 -17.61 -5.64
CA PHE A 130 -9.60 -16.65 -4.87
C PHE A 130 -8.99 -15.58 -5.79
N LEU A 131 -9.19 -14.30 -5.45
CA LEU A 131 -8.61 -13.19 -6.20
C LEU A 131 -8.05 -12.14 -5.25
N GLN A 132 -6.78 -11.83 -5.41
CA GLN A 132 -6.15 -10.69 -4.73
C GLN A 132 -5.41 -9.80 -5.72
N VAL A 133 -5.54 -8.51 -5.50
CA VAL A 133 -4.93 -7.46 -6.31
C VAL A 133 -4.12 -6.56 -5.40
N TYR A 134 -2.86 -6.35 -5.77
CA TYR A 134 -1.92 -5.51 -5.06
C TYR A 134 -1.36 -4.40 -5.95
N HIS A 135 -0.93 -3.34 -5.29
CA HIS A 135 -0.24 -2.20 -5.90
C HIS A 135 1.07 -1.94 -5.17
N LYS A 136 2.19 -2.04 -5.87
CA LYS A 136 3.54 -1.80 -5.33
C LYS A 136 4.11 -0.51 -5.91
N TYR A 137 4.22 0.53 -5.09
CA TYR A 137 4.71 1.85 -5.50
C TYR A 137 6.18 2.02 -5.12
N GLY A 138 7.08 2.03 -6.11
CA GLY A 138 8.53 2.10 -5.88
C GLY A 138 9.03 0.95 -5.01
N ASP A 139 9.81 1.29 -3.98
CA ASP A 139 10.40 0.31 -3.05
C ASP A 139 9.49 -0.03 -1.86
N GLU A 140 8.28 0.51 -1.80
CA GLU A 140 7.33 0.21 -0.73
C GLU A 140 6.80 -1.23 -0.82
N SER A 141 6.31 -1.76 0.31
CA SER A 141 5.61 -3.04 0.35
C SER A 141 4.31 -2.96 -0.47
N PRO A 142 3.92 -4.02 -1.19
CA PRO A 142 2.66 -4.05 -1.93
C PRO A 142 1.45 -3.78 -1.03
N ILE A 143 0.56 -2.91 -1.49
CA ILE A 143 -0.68 -2.53 -0.80
C ILE A 143 -1.83 -3.31 -1.44
N LEU A 144 -2.64 -3.97 -0.61
CA LEU A 144 -3.84 -4.68 -1.05
C LEU A 144 -4.90 -3.70 -1.58
N ASP A 145 -5.35 -3.91 -2.81
CA ASP A 145 -6.54 -3.27 -3.35
C ASP A 145 -7.80 -4.01 -2.92
N LYS A 146 -8.44 -3.53 -1.85
CA LYS A 146 -9.65 -4.14 -1.28
C LYS A 146 -10.83 -4.14 -2.24
N ASP A 147 -10.92 -3.16 -3.14
CA ASP A 147 -12.06 -3.01 -4.05
C ASP A 147 -12.00 -4.05 -5.17
N GLN A 148 -10.79 -4.38 -5.62
CA GLN A 148 -10.56 -5.34 -6.71
C GLN A 148 -10.30 -6.77 -6.20
N SER A 149 -9.88 -6.92 -4.93
CA SER A 149 -9.61 -8.21 -4.28
C SER A 149 -10.90 -8.90 -3.83
N THR A 150 -11.62 -9.46 -4.80
CA THR A 150 -12.93 -10.11 -4.58
C THR A 150 -12.86 -11.61 -4.82
N LYS A 151 -13.72 -12.17 -5.67
CA LYS A 151 -13.65 -13.56 -6.11
C LYS A 151 -13.48 -13.56 -7.62
N LEU A 152 -12.88 -14.62 -8.14
CA LEU A 152 -13.06 -14.95 -9.55
C LEU A 152 -14.55 -15.15 -9.85
N ASP A 153 -14.96 -14.85 -11.08
CA ASP A 153 -16.35 -15.02 -11.49
C ASP A 153 -16.74 -16.51 -11.66
N GLU A 154 -17.89 -16.77 -12.27
CA GLU A 154 -18.36 -18.14 -12.50
C GLU A 154 -17.50 -18.94 -13.47
N ASP A 155 -16.82 -18.26 -14.40
CA ASP A 155 -15.95 -18.84 -15.42
C ASP A 155 -14.46 -18.77 -15.01
N ASN A 156 -14.19 -18.52 -13.72
CA ASN A 156 -12.85 -18.35 -13.15
C ASN A 156 -12.04 -17.21 -13.79
N CYS A 157 -12.72 -16.20 -14.30
CA CYS A 157 -12.11 -15.03 -14.90
C CYS A 157 -12.01 -13.86 -13.90
N TYR A 158 -11.10 -12.93 -14.20
CA TYR A 158 -10.96 -11.66 -13.51
C TYR A 158 -10.78 -10.51 -14.50
N ARG A 159 -11.18 -9.31 -14.07
CA ARG A 159 -10.96 -8.05 -14.78
C ARG A 159 -10.57 -6.98 -13.75
N VAL A 160 -9.31 -6.56 -13.78
CA VAL A 160 -8.71 -5.67 -12.78
C VAL A 160 -7.92 -4.56 -13.47
N SER A 161 -7.75 -3.41 -12.85
CA SER A 161 -7.08 -2.24 -13.42
C SER A 161 -5.96 -1.71 -12.50
N PRO A 162 -4.91 -1.10 -13.07
CA PRO A 162 -3.94 -0.35 -12.30
C PRO A 162 -4.55 0.90 -11.64
N LYS A 163 -3.86 1.41 -10.62
CA LYS A 163 -4.10 2.67 -9.91
C LYS A 163 -2.80 3.47 -9.98
N TYR A 164 -2.75 4.50 -10.82
CA TYR A 164 -1.53 5.24 -11.11
C TYR A 164 -1.18 6.29 -10.05
N GLU A 165 -2.12 6.65 -9.18
CA GLU A 165 -1.91 7.68 -8.17
C GLU A 165 -1.86 7.09 -6.76
N ASN A 166 -0.84 7.48 -5.99
CA ASN A 166 -0.75 7.19 -4.56
C ASN A 166 -0.21 8.43 -3.84
N ASN A 167 -0.86 8.85 -2.74
CA ASN A 167 -0.46 10.01 -1.95
C ASN A 167 -0.20 11.32 -2.76
N ARG A 168 -0.99 11.56 -3.81
CA ARG A 168 -0.87 12.69 -4.77
C ARG A 168 0.35 12.63 -5.71
N THR A 169 1.07 11.51 -5.72
CA THR A 169 2.13 11.24 -6.71
C THR A 169 1.57 10.36 -7.82
N THR A 170 1.85 10.73 -9.07
CA THR A 170 1.51 9.90 -10.24
C THR A 170 2.69 9.01 -10.57
N TYR A 171 2.46 7.71 -10.64
CA TYR A 171 3.46 6.69 -10.92
C TYR A 171 3.28 6.11 -12.32
N LYS A 172 4.36 5.53 -12.85
CA LYS A 172 4.36 4.79 -14.11
C LYS A 172 4.25 3.29 -13.83
N LEU A 173 3.29 2.61 -14.45
CA LEU A 173 3.22 1.15 -14.42
C LEU A 173 4.38 0.59 -15.24
N VAL A 174 5.17 -0.30 -14.63
CA VAL A 174 6.37 -0.88 -15.25
C VAL A 174 6.29 -2.39 -15.40
N ASP A 175 5.53 -3.07 -14.54
CA ASP A 175 5.37 -4.52 -14.58
C ASP A 175 4.02 -4.93 -13.97
N ILE A 176 3.52 -6.09 -14.39
CA ILE A 176 2.34 -6.74 -13.82
C ILE A 176 2.71 -8.19 -13.55
N GLN A 177 2.84 -8.54 -12.27
CA GLN A 177 3.07 -9.91 -11.85
C GLN A 177 1.74 -10.64 -11.70
N VAL A 178 1.63 -11.79 -12.35
CA VAL A 178 0.43 -12.63 -12.30
C VAL A 178 0.79 -14.04 -11.82
N ILE A 179 0.17 -14.46 -10.73
CA ILE A 179 0.34 -15.78 -10.15
C ILE A 179 -1.01 -16.50 -10.20
N HIS A 180 -1.08 -17.62 -10.90
CA HIS A 180 -2.25 -18.51 -10.92
C HIS A 180 -1.94 -19.79 -10.16
N ASN A 181 -2.80 -20.18 -9.23
CA ASN A 181 -2.67 -21.41 -8.43
C ASN A 181 -1.31 -21.57 -7.72
N GLY A 182 -0.63 -20.45 -7.42
CA GLY A 182 0.70 -20.43 -6.79
C GLY A 182 1.87 -20.41 -7.78
N GLU A 183 1.63 -20.48 -9.09
CA GLU A 183 2.64 -20.43 -10.14
C GLU A 183 2.60 -19.10 -10.89
N SER A 184 3.78 -18.51 -11.13
CA SER A 184 3.88 -17.33 -12.00
C SER A 184 3.60 -17.73 -13.44
N ILE A 185 2.69 -17.03 -14.10
CA ILE A 185 2.31 -17.32 -15.50
C ILE A 185 2.92 -16.33 -16.51
N GLY A 186 3.81 -15.44 -16.04
CA GLY A 186 4.50 -14.45 -16.87
C GLY A 186 3.99 -13.02 -16.66
N GLU A 187 4.41 -12.13 -17.56
CA GLU A 187 4.05 -10.71 -17.53
C GLU A 187 2.58 -10.51 -17.92
N GLY A 188 1.83 -9.79 -17.08
CA GLY A 188 0.47 -9.38 -17.38
C GLY A 188 0.44 -8.27 -18.43
N VAL A 189 -0.51 -8.33 -19.36
CA VAL A 189 -0.70 -7.31 -20.40
C VAL A 189 -2.10 -6.72 -20.29
N LEU A 190 -2.19 -5.39 -20.28
CA LEU A 190 -3.47 -4.69 -20.30
C LEU A 190 -4.11 -4.79 -21.69
N ASN A 191 -5.43 -4.93 -21.72
CA ASN A 191 -6.21 -4.79 -22.95
C ASN A 191 -6.31 -3.31 -23.38
N GLU A 192 -6.94 -3.05 -24.53
CA GLU A 192 -7.12 -1.70 -25.09
C GLU A 192 -7.91 -0.75 -24.18
N GLU A 193 -8.71 -1.28 -23.26
CA GLU A 193 -9.48 -0.52 -22.28
C GLU A 193 -8.69 -0.21 -20.99
N GLY A 194 -7.44 -0.67 -20.88
CA GLY A 194 -6.59 -0.46 -19.70
C GLY A 194 -6.82 -1.46 -18.56
N PHE A 195 -7.44 -2.61 -18.83
CA PHE A 195 -7.70 -3.66 -17.84
C PHE A 195 -6.84 -4.89 -18.09
N LEU A 196 -6.34 -5.48 -17.01
CA LEU A 196 -5.81 -6.83 -17.03
C LEU A 196 -6.99 -7.80 -16.92
N VAL A 197 -7.16 -8.63 -17.94
CA VAL A 197 -8.15 -9.71 -17.98
C VAL A 197 -7.42 -11.04 -18.03
N GLY A 198 -7.90 -12.03 -17.29
CA GLY A 198 -7.36 -13.38 -17.35
C GLY A 198 -8.37 -14.43 -16.92
N GLU A 199 -8.13 -15.65 -17.37
CA GLU A 199 -8.89 -16.85 -17.03
C GLU A 199 -7.95 -17.80 -16.27
N VAL A 200 -8.37 -18.26 -15.10
CA VAL A 200 -7.59 -19.19 -14.28
C VAL A 200 -8.05 -20.61 -14.59
N THR A 201 -7.15 -21.43 -15.16
CA THR A 201 -7.43 -22.86 -15.31
C THR A 201 -7.51 -23.50 -13.91
N PRO A 202 -8.65 -24.10 -13.52
CA PRO A 202 -8.78 -24.73 -12.22
C PRO A 202 -7.86 -25.94 -12.09
N ILE A 203 -7.37 -26.18 -10.87
CA ILE A 203 -6.67 -27.40 -10.50
C ILE A 203 -7.56 -28.26 -9.61
N THR A 204 -7.48 -29.58 -9.78
CA THR A 204 -8.13 -30.52 -8.87
C THR A 204 -7.24 -30.74 -7.66
N VAL A 205 -7.78 -30.47 -6.48
CA VAL A 205 -7.09 -30.60 -5.20
C VAL A 205 -7.71 -31.74 -4.42
N VAL A 206 -6.85 -32.62 -3.87
CA VAL A 206 -7.28 -33.69 -2.97
C VAL A 206 -7.29 -33.17 -1.54
N GLY A 207 -8.48 -32.91 -1.01
CA GLY A 207 -8.68 -32.51 0.38
C GLY A 207 -8.69 -33.70 1.35
N LYS A 208 -8.82 -33.35 2.63
CA LYS A 208 -8.93 -34.31 3.73
C LYS A 208 -10.02 -35.36 3.49
N GLY A 209 -9.65 -36.63 3.67
CA GLY A 209 -10.53 -37.77 3.42
C GLY A 209 -10.64 -38.17 1.95
N ASN A 210 -9.64 -37.85 1.12
CA ASN A 210 -9.56 -38.14 -0.32
C ASN A 210 -10.73 -37.54 -1.12
N LYS A 211 -11.22 -36.38 -0.68
CA LYS A 211 -12.28 -35.66 -1.40
C LYS A 211 -11.65 -34.68 -2.37
N GLU A 212 -11.87 -34.91 -3.65
CA GLU A 212 -11.44 -34.01 -4.70
C GLU A 212 -12.38 -32.80 -4.80
N TYR A 213 -11.79 -31.63 -5.04
CA TYR A 213 -12.51 -30.41 -5.37
C TYR A 213 -11.66 -29.53 -6.27
N ASP A 214 -12.31 -28.76 -7.14
CA ASP A 214 -11.61 -27.82 -8.00
C ASP A 214 -11.32 -26.51 -7.26
N SER A 215 -10.15 -25.97 -7.54
CA SER A 215 -9.71 -24.68 -7.04
C SER A 215 -9.08 -23.84 -8.15
N ALA A 216 -9.48 -22.57 -8.19
CA ALA A 216 -8.85 -21.55 -8.99
C ALA A 216 -8.47 -20.36 -8.10
N SER A 217 -7.22 -19.92 -8.16
CA SER A 217 -6.74 -18.74 -7.45
C SER A 217 -5.85 -17.86 -8.31
N ALA A 218 -6.00 -16.54 -8.21
CA ALA A 218 -5.13 -15.55 -8.82
C ALA A 218 -4.65 -14.51 -7.81
N ILE A 219 -3.36 -14.17 -7.90
CA ILE A 219 -2.76 -13.02 -7.24
C ILE A 219 -2.14 -12.14 -8.32
N ILE A 220 -2.58 -10.89 -8.37
CA ILE A 220 -2.10 -9.88 -9.30
C ILE A 220 -1.37 -8.80 -8.52
N THR A 221 -0.16 -8.43 -8.93
CA THR A 221 0.55 -7.26 -8.38
C THR A 221 0.92 -6.33 -9.51
N PHE A 222 0.32 -5.14 -9.51
CA PHE A 222 0.74 -4.04 -10.37
C PHE A 222 1.94 -3.34 -9.73
N ILE A 223 3.04 -3.22 -10.47
CA ILE A 223 4.29 -2.65 -9.99
C ILE A 223 4.53 -1.34 -10.70
N TYR A 224 4.75 -0.30 -9.91
CA TYR A 224 4.94 1.05 -10.38
C TYR A 224 6.30 1.59 -9.98
N GLU A 225 6.88 2.37 -10.87
CA GLU A 225 8.06 3.18 -10.62
C GLU A 225 7.62 4.62 -10.41
N ASN A 226 8.22 5.30 -9.44
CA ASN A 226 8.08 6.75 -9.35
C ASN A 226 8.91 7.33 -10.50
N PRO A 227 8.31 7.99 -11.49
CA PRO A 227 9.06 8.58 -12.61
C PRO A 227 10.13 9.57 -12.13
N ASP A 228 10.00 10.10 -10.92
CA ASP A 228 10.92 11.08 -10.34
C ASP A 228 12.02 10.43 -9.47
N SER A 229 11.96 9.12 -9.18
CA SER A 229 12.93 8.46 -8.27
C SER A 229 14.23 7.99 -8.92
N GLY A 230 14.29 7.98 -10.26
CA GLY A 230 15.52 7.69 -11.01
C GLY A 230 16.47 8.90 -11.14
N ASP A 231 15.95 10.10 -10.91
CA ASP A 231 16.65 11.34 -11.17
C ASP A 231 17.39 11.81 -9.91
N ASN A 232 18.72 11.74 -9.94
CA ASN A 232 19.56 12.23 -8.84
C ASN A 232 20.26 13.54 -9.20
N GLY A 233 19.48 14.49 -9.71
CA GLY A 233 19.94 15.82 -10.06
C GLY A 233 20.37 16.63 -8.83
N SER A 234 21.20 17.64 -9.06
CA SER A 234 21.53 18.64 -8.06
C SER A 234 21.62 20.05 -8.66
N LEU A 235 21.30 21.06 -7.85
CA LEU A 235 21.39 22.47 -8.23
C LEU A 235 22.13 23.25 -7.16
N THR A 236 23.33 23.75 -7.49
CA THR A 236 24.07 24.67 -6.64
C THR A 236 23.74 26.12 -7.01
N ILE A 237 23.26 26.88 -6.04
CA ILE A 237 22.90 28.30 -6.19
C ILE A 237 23.86 29.11 -5.33
N LYS A 238 24.45 30.15 -5.90
CA LYS A 238 25.37 31.03 -5.20
C LYS A 238 24.98 32.49 -5.37
N ASN A 239 24.95 33.25 -4.29
CA ASN A 239 24.71 34.69 -4.35
C ASN A 239 26.04 35.47 -4.33
N VAL A 240 26.18 36.46 -5.20
CA VAL A 240 27.36 37.33 -5.29
C VAL A 240 26.93 38.78 -5.37
N LEU A 241 27.49 39.59 -4.47
CA LEU A 241 27.31 41.04 -4.47
C LEU A 241 28.49 41.68 -5.19
N LYS A 242 28.22 42.57 -6.13
CA LYS A 242 29.22 43.39 -6.80
C LYS A 242 29.50 44.64 -5.96
N ASN A 243 30.77 44.83 -5.60
CA ASN A 243 31.26 45.95 -4.79
C ASN A 243 30.48 46.17 -3.46
N PRO A 244 30.31 45.14 -2.61
CA PRO A 244 29.51 45.27 -1.39
C PRO A 244 30.20 46.16 -0.35
N LYS A 245 29.43 46.98 0.36
CA LYS A 245 29.86 47.61 1.60
C LYS A 245 29.92 46.56 2.72
N PRO A 246 30.65 46.80 3.83
CA PRO A 246 30.77 45.84 4.92
C PRO A 246 29.42 45.31 5.45
N GLY A 247 28.41 46.18 5.59
CA GLY A 247 27.08 45.81 6.05
C GLY A 247 26.21 45.08 5.03
N ASP A 248 26.52 45.18 3.73
CA ASP A 248 25.74 44.50 2.68
C ASP A 248 26.01 42.98 2.69
N LYS A 249 27.21 42.56 3.13
CA LYS A 249 27.66 41.17 3.01
C LYS A 249 26.81 40.17 3.81
N SER A 250 26.23 40.62 4.92
CA SER A 250 25.35 39.80 5.77
C SER A 250 23.88 39.85 5.35
N LYS A 251 23.52 40.68 4.36
CA LYS A 251 22.13 40.78 3.88
C LYS A 251 21.77 39.48 3.15
N LYS A 252 20.60 38.94 3.48
CA LYS A 252 20.04 37.73 2.86
C LYS A 252 19.16 38.10 1.67
N PHE A 253 19.25 37.29 0.62
CA PHE A 253 18.48 37.39 -0.61
C PHE A 253 17.68 36.10 -0.75
N ASP A 254 16.36 36.25 -0.88
CA ASP A 254 15.44 35.12 -0.97
C ASP A 254 15.24 34.73 -2.44
N ILE A 255 15.54 33.47 -2.74
CA ILE A 255 15.56 32.92 -4.08
C ILE A 255 14.54 31.78 -4.14
N PHE A 256 13.62 31.88 -5.09
CA PHE A 256 12.60 30.90 -5.38
C PHE A 256 13.03 30.10 -6.61
N ILE A 257 12.87 28.78 -6.52
CA ILE A 257 13.15 27.87 -7.61
C ILE A 257 11.88 27.08 -7.91
N ASP A 258 11.28 27.36 -9.05
CA ASP A 258 10.16 26.59 -9.58
C ASP A 258 10.74 25.40 -10.35
N GLY A 259 10.56 24.20 -9.83
CA GLY A 259 10.99 22.94 -10.46
C GLY A 259 9.85 22.22 -11.19
N PRO A 260 10.15 21.05 -11.77
CA PRO A 260 9.14 20.17 -12.36
C PRO A 260 8.02 19.81 -11.37
N ASN A 261 6.85 19.43 -11.90
CA ASN A 261 5.69 18.96 -11.12
C ASN A 261 5.23 19.95 -10.03
N GLU A 262 5.30 21.26 -10.33
CA GLU A 262 4.87 22.35 -9.43
C GLU A 262 5.63 22.40 -8.08
N LYS A 263 6.79 21.74 -8.00
CA LYS A 263 7.59 21.72 -6.78
C LYS A 263 8.41 23.00 -6.65
N VAL A 264 8.17 23.74 -5.57
CA VAL A 264 8.87 25.01 -5.28
C VAL A 264 9.89 24.81 -4.17
N TYR A 265 11.08 25.35 -4.39
CA TYR A 265 12.16 25.40 -3.40
C TYR A 265 12.47 26.86 -3.06
N THR A 266 13.00 27.10 -1.86
CA THR A 266 13.41 28.43 -1.42
C THR A 266 14.74 28.36 -0.71
N VAL A 267 15.66 29.25 -1.07
CA VAL A 267 16.96 29.40 -0.39
C VAL A 267 17.21 30.88 -0.08
N SER A 268 17.81 31.14 1.08
CA SER A 268 18.13 32.50 1.54
C SER A 268 19.64 32.66 1.70
N LEU A 269 20.28 33.35 0.75
CA LEU A 269 21.74 33.40 0.63
C LEU A 269 22.30 34.80 0.88
N SER A 270 23.36 34.88 1.69
CA SER A 270 24.17 36.09 1.87
C SER A 270 25.32 36.15 0.86
N HIS A 271 26.15 37.19 0.94
CA HIS A 271 27.25 37.37 -0.02
C HIS A 271 28.23 36.20 0.00
N ARG A 272 28.42 35.55 -1.16
CA ARG A 272 29.27 34.36 -1.39
C ARG A 272 28.81 33.08 -0.70
N GLU A 273 27.64 33.08 -0.07
CA GLU A 273 27.02 31.83 0.33
C GLU A 273 26.53 31.06 -0.90
N ALA A 274 26.59 29.74 -0.80
CA ALA A 274 26.05 28.83 -1.77
C ALA A 274 25.31 27.71 -1.06
N GLU A 275 24.18 27.28 -1.62
CA GLU A 275 23.40 26.12 -1.18
C GLU A 275 23.32 25.12 -2.34
N THR A 276 23.35 23.83 -2.04
CA THR A 276 23.13 22.78 -3.05
C THR A 276 21.90 21.97 -2.70
N LEU A 277 20.90 22.03 -3.58
CA LEU A 277 19.74 21.15 -3.53
C LEU A 277 20.11 19.81 -4.19
N THR A 278 19.84 18.69 -3.53
CA THR A 278 20.15 17.33 -4.02
C THR A 278 18.88 16.49 -4.15
N GLY A 279 18.95 15.37 -4.88
CA GLY A 279 17.78 14.53 -5.15
C GLY A 279 16.71 15.27 -5.96
N LEU A 280 17.18 16.13 -6.87
CA LEU A 280 16.33 16.88 -7.77
C LEU A 280 15.96 16.02 -8.98
N GLN A 281 14.72 16.16 -9.41
CA GLN A 281 14.25 15.57 -10.65
C GLN A 281 15.00 16.16 -11.86
N TYR A 282 15.13 15.41 -12.94
CA TYR A 282 15.54 15.96 -14.21
C TYR A 282 14.40 16.80 -14.80
N GLY A 283 14.75 17.92 -15.40
CA GLY A 283 13.80 18.86 -15.96
C GLY A 283 14.30 20.29 -15.92
N THR A 284 13.37 21.20 -16.18
CA THR A 284 13.66 22.63 -16.25
C THR A 284 13.31 23.30 -14.92
N TYR A 285 14.26 24.07 -14.40
CA TYR A 285 14.17 24.86 -13.19
C TYR A 285 14.17 26.34 -13.55
N ILE A 286 13.21 27.10 -13.02
CA ILE A 286 13.12 28.56 -13.20
C ILE A 286 13.43 29.22 -11.86
N ILE A 287 14.43 30.08 -11.86
CA ILE A 287 14.96 30.71 -10.65
C ILE A 287 14.60 32.18 -10.68
N LYS A 288 13.96 32.65 -9.61
CA LYS A 288 13.53 34.04 -9.41
C LYS A 288 14.01 34.52 -8.06
N GLU A 289 14.36 35.80 -7.97
CA GLU A 289 14.82 36.40 -6.73
C GLU A 289 13.88 37.52 -6.29
N ILE A 290 13.56 37.57 -4.99
CA ILE A 290 12.96 38.76 -4.39
C ILE A 290 14.10 39.68 -3.95
N VAL A 291 14.36 40.69 -4.75
CA VAL A 291 15.47 41.62 -4.53
C VAL A 291 15.17 42.53 -3.32
N PRO A 292 16.02 42.52 -2.28
CA PRO A 292 15.87 43.42 -1.14
C PRO A 292 15.97 44.89 -1.54
N MET A 293 15.35 45.76 -0.73
CA MET A 293 15.40 47.20 -0.92
C MET A 293 16.84 47.72 -0.99
N ASN A 294 17.11 48.69 -1.88
CA ASN A 294 18.43 49.26 -2.20
C ASN A 294 19.38 48.37 -3.02
N PHE A 295 18.93 47.21 -3.48
CA PHE A 295 19.68 46.34 -4.39
C PHE A 295 18.99 46.21 -5.74
N GLU A 296 19.74 45.74 -6.74
CA GLU A 296 19.28 45.34 -8.05
C GLU A 296 19.88 43.99 -8.43
N ASN A 297 19.08 43.14 -9.06
CA ASN A 297 19.54 41.88 -9.63
C ASN A 297 20.11 42.14 -11.03
N LEU A 298 21.38 41.75 -11.23
CA LEU A 298 22.11 41.91 -12.48
C LEU A 298 22.05 40.67 -13.39
N SER A 299 21.47 39.58 -12.91
CA SER A 299 21.39 38.28 -13.59
C SER A 299 20.13 38.14 -14.44
N GLY A 300 19.17 39.05 -14.30
CA GLY A 300 17.87 39.02 -14.96
C GLY A 300 16.73 38.67 -13.99
N SER A 301 15.50 38.86 -14.45
CA SER A 301 14.30 38.58 -13.65
C SER A 301 14.03 37.08 -13.47
N GLU A 302 14.48 36.26 -14.42
CA GLU A 302 14.33 34.81 -14.40
C GLU A 302 15.59 34.16 -15.00
N ILE A 303 16.05 33.07 -14.37
CA ILE A 303 17.15 32.25 -14.87
C ILE A 303 16.64 30.82 -15.05
N THR A 304 16.84 30.26 -16.24
CA THR A 304 16.45 28.89 -16.55
C THR A 304 17.67 27.95 -16.45
N VAL A 305 17.52 26.85 -15.72
CA VAL A 305 18.52 25.78 -15.61
C VAL A 305 17.87 24.46 -16.00
N VAL A 306 18.47 23.70 -16.91
CA VAL A 306 18.04 22.34 -17.23
C VAL A 306 18.96 21.37 -16.52
N ILE A 307 18.38 20.41 -15.81
CA ILE A 307 19.08 19.29 -15.18
C ILE A 307 18.60 18.03 -15.91
N ASP A 308 19.52 17.24 -16.43
CA ASP A 308 19.23 16.01 -17.16
C ASP A 308 20.34 14.98 -16.93
N GLU A 309 20.25 13.83 -17.59
CA GLU A 309 21.24 12.75 -17.46
C GLU A 309 22.65 13.18 -17.90
N ASP A 310 22.75 14.04 -18.92
CA ASP A 310 24.01 14.56 -19.42
C ASP A 310 24.59 15.67 -18.51
N ASN A 311 23.71 16.44 -17.86
CA ASN A 311 24.03 17.57 -16.99
C ASN A 311 23.31 17.46 -15.64
N PRO A 312 23.64 16.44 -14.82
CA PRO A 312 22.90 16.16 -13.59
C PRO A 312 23.20 17.16 -12.47
N ASN A 313 24.16 18.07 -12.67
CA ASN A 313 24.62 19.02 -11.66
C ASN A 313 24.56 20.46 -12.18
N GLY A 314 23.39 21.08 -12.04
CA GLY A 314 23.16 22.48 -12.37
C GLY A 314 23.92 23.43 -11.44
N LYS A 315 24.43 24.53 -11.98
CA LYS A 315 25.08 25.59 -11.19
C LYS A 315 24.65 26.96 -11.68
N VAL A 316 24.31 27.83 -10.74
CA VAL A 316 23.90 29.20 -11.03
C VAL A 316 24.54 30.18 -10.06
N GLU A 317 24.99 31.32 -10.58
CA GLU A 317 25.47 32.44 -9.78
C GLU A 317 24.53 33.63 -9.99
N ILE A 318 23.85 34.04 -8.92
CA ILE A 318 22.99 35.22 -8.91
C ILE A 318 23.84 36.41 -8.45
N LYS A 319 24.00 37.36 -9.35
CA LYS A 319 24.74 38.61 -9.16
C LYS A 319 23.78 39.73 -8.80
N ASN A 320 24.06 40.37 -7.69
CA ASN A 320 23.35 41.55 -7.19
C ASN A 320 24.30 42.72 -7.04
N GLN A 321 23.77 43.92 -7.13
CA GLN A 321 24.51 45.15 -6.85
C GLN A 321 23.65 46.10 -6.03
N ARG A 322 24.31 46.94 -5.22
CA ARG A 322 23.62 48.03 -4.53
C ARG A 322 23.24 49.11 -5.55
N SER A 323 21.95 49.39 -5.70
CA SER A 323 21.40 50.32 -6.69
C SER A 323 21.17 51.73 -6.13
N ASN A 324 20.98 51.88 -4.81
CA ASN A 324 20.84 53.20 -4.18
C ASN A 324 21.38 53.23 -2.73
N SER A 325 21.64 54.44 -2.23
CA SER A 325 21.86 54.74 -0.81
C SER A 325 20.65 55.44 -0.18
N GLY A 326 19.45 55.07 -0.61
CA GLY A 326 18.20 55.74 -0.24
C GLY A 326 18.00 55.81 1.28
N TRP A 327 17.37 56.90 1.73
CA TRP A 327 17.20 57.35 3.13
C TRP A 327 16.36 56.43 4.02
N PHE A 328 16.06 55.22 3.59
CA PHE A 328 15.30 54.22 4.34
C PHE A 328 16.21 53.04 4.63
N TYR A 329 16.55 52.86 5.90
CA TYR A 329 17.30 51.71 6.38
C TYR A 329 16.32 50.57 6.68
N ASP A 330 16.78 49.31 6.58
CA ASP A 330 15.94 48.15 6.95
C ASP A 330 15.42 48.22 8.40
N GLU A 331 16.04 49.03 9.26
CA GLU A 331 15.56 49.33 10.62
C GLU A 331 14.18 50.03 10.65
N ASP A 332 13.73 50.60 9.53
CA ASP A 332 12.38 51.19 9.40
C ASP A 332 11.31 50.16 9.02
N SER A 333 11.68 48.89 8.80
CA SER A 333 10.72 47.81 8.57
C SER A 333 10.04 47.41 9.89
N LYS A 334 8.89 48.04 10.18
CA LYS A 334 8.00 47.58 11.26
C LYS A 334 7.46 46.19 10.89
N ILE A 335 7.84 45.19 11.69
CA ILE A 335 7.23 43.86 11.69
C ILE A 335 5.75 44.03 12.03
N PHE A 336 4.86 43.77 11.08
CA PHE A 336 3.45 43.55 11.36
C PHE A 336 3.22 42.06 11.60
N LYS A 337 2.92 41.69 12.84
CA LYS A 337 2.35 40.37 13.14
C LYS A 337 0.87 40.40 12.74
N VAL A 338 0.49 39.52 11.81
CA VAL A 338 -0.91 39.27 11.47
C VAL A 338 -1.22 37.83 11.88
N GLY A 339 -2.23 37.66 12.75
CA GLY A 339 -2.79 36.37 13.16
C GLY A 339 -2.39 35.95 14.58
N SER A 340 -3.31 36.15 15.52
CA SER A 340 -3.42 35.40 16.79
C SER A 340 -4.29 34.17 16.60
#